data_AF-A0A358X6Q0-F1
#
_entry.id   AF-A0A358X6Q0-F1
#
_cell.length_a   1.000
_cell.length_b   1.000
_cell.length_c   1.000
_cell.angle_alpha   90.00
_cell.angle_beta   90.00
_cell.angle_gamma   90.00
#
_symmetry.space_group_name_H-M   'P 1'
#
loop_
_entity.id
_entity.type
_entity.pdbx_description
1 polymer ?
#
loop_
_entity_poly.entity_id
_entity_poly.type
_entity_poly.pdbx_seq_one_letter_code
_entity_poly.pdbx_strand_id
1 'polypeptide(L)'
;MGATGALFYAWYLQRTASSRILVWAWGACAVMLAYLGLDDMMAIHERLGFVINNRLHINGYYGESFNWLIYFSPLALLGAGVLYMVAKNLWYSHRTSALLIGVGTCIMILSLLVEAYGGYLLTHPPFSVPYYYVLIITEESLEMIGTSCVVGGILYAMRRVSKERLKFS
;
A
#
# COMPACT_ATOMS: atom_id res chain seq x y z
N MET A 1 -2.15 -15.82 2.52
CA MET A 1 -2.65 -16.29 1.21
C MET A 1 -2.63 -15.21 0.09
N GLY A 2 -2.10 -14.00 0.32
CA GLY A 2 -2.18 -12.89 -0.66
C GLY A 2 -1.13 -12.88 -1.78
N ALA A 3 0.14 -13.21 -1.48
CA ALA A 3 1.24 -13.04 -2.45
C ALA A 3 1.20 -14.02 -3.63
N THR A 4 0.87 -15.29 -3.38
CA THR A 4 0.75 -16.32 -4.43
C THR A 4 -0.42 -16.05 -5.38
N GLY A 5 -1.54 -15.51 -4.87
CA GLY A 5 -2.68 -15.10 -5.70
C GLY A 5 -2.35 -13.91 -6.61
N ALA A 6 -1.59 -12.94 -6.10
CA ALA A 6 -1.19 -11.75 -6.86
C ALA A 6 -0.19 -12.09 -7.98
N LEU A 7 0.79 -12.96 -7.72
CA LEU A 7 1.74 -13.43 -8.73
C LEU A 7 1.04 -14.23 -9.85
N PHE A 8 0.10 -15.09 -9.49
CA PHE A 8 -0.71 -15.82 -10.46
C PHE A 8 -1.54 -14.88 -11.34
N TYR A 9 -2.05 -13.78 -10.78
CA TYR A 9 -2.83 -12.82 -11.55
C TYR A 9 -1.99 -11.94 -12.47
N ALA A 10 -0.79 -11.54 -12.05
CA ALA A 10 0.17 -10.85 -12.91
C ALA A 10 0.55 -11.71 -14.13
N TRP A 11 0.82 -13.00 -13.91
CA TRP A 11 1.05 -13.98 -14.99
C TRP A 11 -0.19 -14.20 -15.87
N TYR A 12 -1.38 -14.22 -15.27
CA TYR A 12 -2.63 -14.36 -16.01
C TYR A 12 -2.87 -13.15 -16.92
N LEU A 13 -2.72 -11.93 -16.42
CA LEU A 13 -2.90 -10.71 -17.20
C LEU A 13 -1.82 -10.50 -18.27
N GLN A 14 -0.60 -11.04 -18.07
CA GLN A 14 0.41 -11.15 -19.15
C GLN A 14 -0.14 -11.80 -20.42
N ARG A 15 -1.07 -12.76 -20.28
CA ARG A 15 -1.66 -13.46 -21.42
C ARG A 15 -2.87 -12.77 -22.03
N THR A 16 -3.40 -11.71 -21.40
CA THR A 16 -4.71 -11.14 -21.77
C THR A 16 -4.67 -9.64 -22.01
N ALA A 17 -3.68 -8.93 -21.47
CA ALA A 17 -3.50 -7.50 -21.65
C ALA A 17 -2.79 -7.23 -22.99
N SER A 18 -3.40 -6.39 -23.83
CA SER A 18 -2.81 -5.96 -25.11
C SER A 18 -1.64 -4.98 -24.95
N SER A 19 -1.47 -4.38 -23.76
CA SER A 19 -0.43 -3.39 -23.47
C SER A 19 0.59 -3.91 -22.46
N ARG A 20 1.86 -3.91 -22.85
CA ARG A 20 3.00 -4.26 -21.98
C ARG A 20 3.06 -3.43 -20.70
N ILE A 21 2.61 -2.17 -20.76
CA ILE A 21 2.62 -1.27 -19.59
C ILE A 21 1.64 -1.76 -18.50
N LEU A 22 0.47 -2.26 -18.90
CA LEU A 22 -0.52 -2.79 -17.95
C LEU A 22 -0.01 -4.07 -17.29
N VAL A 23 0.62 -4.95 -18.07
CA VAL A 23 1.29 -6.14 -17.56
C VAL A 23 2.29 -5.80 -16.45
N TRP A 24 3.14 -4.81 -16.68
CA TRP A 24 4.11 -4.36 -15.69
C TRP A 24 3.44 -3.72 -14.47
N ALA A 25 2.37 -2.94 -14.65
CA ALA A 25 1.63 -2.36 -13.53
C ALA A 25 1.02 -3.43 -12.61
N TRP A 26 0.48 -4.51 -13.19
CA TRP A 26 -0.04 -5.64 -12.42
C TRP A 26 1.06 -6.44 -11.71
N GLY A 27 2.20 -6.65 -12.37
CA GLY A 27 3.38 -7.24 -11.73
C GLY A 27 3.90 -6.40 -10.57
N ALA A 28 4.04 -5.09 -10.78
CA ALA A 28 4.45 -4.14 -9.75
C ALA A 28 3.48 -4.12 -8.56
N CYS A 29 2.17 -4.12 -8.83
CA CYS A 29 1.14 -4.20 -7.80
C CYS A 29 1.26 -5.48 -6.96
N ALA A 30 1.52 -6.63 -7.58
CA ALA A 30 1.73 -7.89 -6.87
C ALA A 30 2.96 -7.84 -5.94
N VAL A 31 4.08 -7.31 -6.45
CA VAL A 31 5.31 -7.14 -5.65
C VAL A 31 5.09 -6.19 -4.48
N MET A 32 4.41 -5.06 -4.71
CA MET A 32 4.10 -4.11 -3.64
C MET A 32 3.21 -4.70 -2.55
N LEU A 33 2.14 -5.42 -2.91
CA LEU A 33 1.26 -6.05 -1.92
C LEU A 33 1.99 -7.14 -1.13
N ALA A 34 2.90 -7.87 -1.78
CA ALA A 34 3.76 -8.82 -1.09
C ALA A 34 4.72 -8.11 -0.13
N TYR A 35 5.32 -6.98 -0.55
CA TYR A 35 6.17 -6.16 0.30
C TYR A 35 5.39 -5.61 1.50
N LEU A 36 4.21 -5.00 1.30
CA LEU A 36 3.38 -4.47 2.40
C LEU A 36 3.05 -5.56 3.42
N GLY A 37 2.72 -6.77 2.97
CA GLY A 37 2.48 -7.89 3.90
C GLY A 37 3.73 -8.36 4.64
N LEU A 38 4.92 -8.25 4.06
CA LEU A 38 6.17 -8.54 4.77
C LEU A 38 6.53 -7.42 5.75
N ASP A 39 6.27 -6.19 5.35
CA ASP A 39 6.53 -4.99 6.11
C ASP A 39 5.69 -4.97 7.40
N ASP A 40 4.39 -5.20 7.31
CA ASP A 40 3.47 -5.37 8.45
C ASP A 40 3.96 -6.45 9.44
N MET A 41 4.46 -7.58 8.93
CA MET A 41 4.96 -8.66 9.78
C MET A 41 6.30 -8.37 10.46
N MET A 42 7.14 -7.52 9.85
CA MET A 42 8.55 -7.37 10.23
C MET A 42 8.91 -5.94 10.66
N ALA A 43 8.00 -4.97 10.53
CA ALA A 43 8.24 -3.54 10.65
C ALA A 43 9.49 -3.10 9.86
N ILE A 44 9.54 -3.43 8.56
CA ILE A 44 10.74 -3.22 7.74
C ILE A 44 11.01 -1.72 7.59
N HIS A 45 9.98 -0.92 7.34
CA HIS A 45 10.12 0.52 7.15
C HIS A 45 10.68 1.22 8.40
N GLU A 46 10.21 0.84 9.60
CA GLU A 46 10.71 1.39 10.87
C GLU A 46 12.18 1.01 11.09
N ARG A 47 12.51 -0.29 10.92
CA ARG A 47 13.87 -0.81 11.12
C ARG A 47 14.86 -0.22 10.13
N LEU A 48 14.45 -0.07 8.87
CA LEU A 48 15.32 0.53 7.85
C LEU A 48 15.54 2.01 8.16
N GLY A 49 14.49 2.72 8.60
CA GLY A 49 14.61 4.11 9.08
C GLY A 49 15.67 4.23 10.18
N PHE A 50 15.61 3.36 11.20
CA PHE A 50 16.59 3.32 12.27
C PHE A 50 18.02 3.04 11.77
N VAL A 51 18.19 2.07 10.86
CA VAL A 51 19.52 1.75 10.29
C VAL A 51 20.08 2.93 9.50
N ILE A 52 19.26 3.60 8.68
CA ILE A 52 19.68 4.74 7.87
C ILE A 52 20.07 5.92 8.76
N ASN A 53 19.23 6.26 9.76
CA ASN A 53 19.51 7.36 10.68
C ASN A 53 20.85 7.16 11.42
N ASN A 54 21.08 5.95 11.94
CA ASN A 54 22.33 5.61 12.63
C ASN A 54 23.56 5.76 11.73
N ARG A 55 23.45 5.36 10.46
CA ARG A 55 24.54 5.46 9.47
C ARG A 55 24.84 6.89 9.05
N LEU A 56 23.81 7.73 9.02
CA LEU A 56 23.93 9.14 8.64
C LEU A 56 24.21 10.06 9.84
N HIS A 57 24.32 9.50 11.06
CA HIS A 57 24.47 10.24 12.31
C HIS A 57 23.37 11.31 12.50
N ILE A 58 22.17 11.04 11.99
CA ILE A 58 20.98 11.86 12.18
C ILE A 58 20.38 11.43 13.54
N ASN A 59 21.03 11.83 14.62
CA ASN A 59 20.66 11.44 15.99
C ASN A 59 19.44 12.25 16.47
N GLY A 60 18.37 11.58 16.86
CA GLY A 60 17.15 12.20 17.39
C GLY A 60 16.26 11.17 18.09
N TYR A 61 16.56 10.89 19.37
CA TYR A 61 16.00 9.84 20.24
C TYR A 61 14.46 9.69 20.29
N TYR A 62 13.69 10.61 19.71
CA TYR A 62 12.22 10.62 19.72
C TYR A 62 11.57 10.63 18.32
N GLY A 63 12.34 10.80 17.23
CA GLY A 63 11.80 10.96 15.86
C GLY A 63 12.41 10.02 14.81
N GLU A 64 13.38 9.18 15.18
CA GLU A 64 14.07 8.27 14.27
C GLU A 64 13.13 7.29 13.56
N SER A 65 12.07 6.85 14.25
CA SER A 65 11.05 5.97 13.70
C SER A 65 10.12 6.62 12.68
N PHE A 66 10.23 7.92 12.39
CA PHE A 66 9.34 8.62 11.42
C PHE A 66 10.09 9.13 10.19
N ASN A 67 11.42 9.17 10.22
CA ASN A 67 12.22 9.59 9.06
C ASN A 67 12.07 8.64 7.86
N TRP A 68 11.62 7.39 8.10
CA TRP A 68 11.35 6.46 7.02
C TRP A 68 10.29 7.00 6.06
N LEU A 69 9.31 7.78 6.52
CA LEU A 69 8.32 8.43 5.66
C LEU A 69 9.02 9.23 4.55
N ILE A 70 10.12 9.92 4.88
CA ILE A 70 10.92 10.67 3.91
C ILE A 70 11.63 9.70 2.96
N TYR A 71 12.32 8.70 3.49
CA TYR A 71 13.12 7.75 2.72
C TYR A 71 12.28 6.91 1.74
N PHE A 72 11.07 6.54 2.15
CA PHE A 72 10.16 5.70 1.38
C PHE A 72 9.06 6.47 0.67
N SER A 73 8.89 7.79 0.90
CA SER A 73 7.91 8.60 0.17
C SER A 73 7.99 8.47 -1.36
N PRO A 74 9.17 8.34 -2.01
CA PRO A 74 9.21 8.11 -3.46
C PRO A 74 8.60 6.74 -3.84
N LEU A 75 8.84 5.70 -3.03
CA LEU A 75 8.26 4.38 -3.26
C LEU A 75 6.75 4.37 -3.00
N ALA A 76 6.28 5.08 -1.97
CA ALA A 76 4.85 5.25 -1.70
C ALA A 76 4.15 5.97 -2.87
N LEU A 77 4.75 7.04 -3.42
CA LEU A 77 4.24 7.76 -4.59
C LEU A 77 4.22 6.90 -5.86
N LEU A 78 5.30 6.15 -6.11
CA LEU A 78 5.32 5.17 -7.20
C LEU A 78 4.22 4.13 -7.03
N GLY A 79 4.01 3.67 -5.80
CA GLY A 79 2.97 2.72 -5.47
C GLY A 79 1.56 3.25 -5.72
N ALA A 80 1.27 4.47 -5.27
CA ALA A 80 0.01 5.15 -5.57
C ALA A 80 -0.19 5.32 -7.09
N GLY A 81 0.88 5.62 -7.84
CA GLY A 81 0.86 5.69 -9.30
C GLY A 81 0.49 4.36 -9.96
N VAL A 82 1.08 3.25 -9.50
CA VAL A 82 0.76 1.90 -9.97
C VAL A 82 -0.71 1.56 -9.68
N LEU A 83 -1.19 1.80 -8.46
CA LEU A 83 -2.58 1.56 -8.08
C LEU A 83 -3.56 2.42 -8.89
N TYR A 84 -3.21 3.68 -9.15
CA TYR A 84 -3.98 4.56 -10.03
C TYR A 84 -4.07 4.00 -11.46
N MET A 85 -2.96 3.53 -12.02
CA MET A 85 -2.95 2.94 -13.37
C MET A 85 -3.83 1.68 -13.45
N VAL A 86 -3.77 0.83 -12.43
CA VAL A 86 -4.63 -0.36 -12.31
C VAL A 86 -6.10 0.04 -12.18
N ALA A 87 -6.44 0.96 -11.28
CA ALA A 87 -7.81 1.43 -11.07
C ALA A 87 -8.38 2.09 -12.34
N LYS A 88 -7.59 2.92 -13.02
CA LYS A 88 -7.97 3.56 -14.29
C LYS A 88 -8.27 2.53 -15.37
N ASN A 89 -7.46 1.47 -15.46
CA ASN A 89 -7.70 0.39 -16.42
C ASN A 89 -9.00 -0.37 -16.14
N LEU A 90 -9.35 -0.53 -14.86
CA LEU A 90 -10.56 -1.22 -14.43
C LEU A 90 -11.80 -0.32 -14.44
N TRP A 91 -11.67 1.00 -14.60
CA TRP A 91 -12.78 1.95 -14.39
C TRP A 91 -14.02 1.65 -15.24
N TYR A 92 -13.82 1.37 -16.53
CA TYR A 92 -14.93 1.15 -17.47
C TYR A 92 -15.46 -0.27 -17.46
N SER A 93 -14.60 -1.27 -17.22
CA SER A 93 -14.97 -2.68 -17.27
C SER A 93 -15.42 -3.23 -15.92
N HIS A 94 -14.86 -2.73 -14.83
CA HIS A 94 -15.02 -3.24 -13.47
C HIS A 94 -15.06 -2.09 -12.45
N ARG A 95 -16.03 -1.18 -12.59
CA ARG A 95 -16.13 0.06 -11.79
C ARG A 95 -16.06 -0.17 -10.29
N THR A 96 -16.71 -1.20 -9.76
CA THR A 96 -16.66 -1.53 -8.32
C THR A 96 -15.23 -1.86 -7.85
N SER A 97 -14.47 -2.62 -8.64
CA SER A 97 -13.05 -2.89 -8.34
C SER A 97 -12.21 -1.62 -8.37
N ALA A 98 -12.40 -0.80 -9.40
CA ALA A 98 -11.68 0.47 -9.52
C ALA A 98 -11.97 1.40 -8.33
N LEU A 99 -13.23 1.48 -7.88
CA LEU A 99 -13.63 2.25 -6.71
C LEU A 99 -13.00 1.71 -5.42
N LEU A 100 -13.01 0.39 -5.22
CA LEU A 100 -12.39 -0.23 -4.04
C LEU A 100 -10.88 0.04 -3.98
N ILE A 101 -10.18 -0.08 -5.11
CA ILE A 101 -8.75 0.23 -5.20
C ILE A 101 -8.51 1.71 -4.94
N GLY A 102 -9.30 2.60 -5.56
CA GLY A 102 -9.17 4.05 -5.37
C GLY A 102 -9.41 4.49 -3.93
N VAL A 103 -10.52 4.04 -3.32
CA VAL A 103 -10.84 4.33 -1.91
C VAL A 103 -9.77 3.75 -0.99
N GLY A 104 -9.35 2.51 -1.20
CA GLY A 104 -8.30 1.89 -0.40
C GLY A 104 -6.98 2.67 -0.47
N THR A 105 -6.60 3.13 -1.67
CA THR A 105 -5.42 3.97 -1.87
C THR A 105 -5.54 5.30 -1.12
N CYS A 106 -6.71 5.96 -1.16
CA CYS A 106 -6.93 7.20 -0.41
C CYS A 106 -6.85 6.99 1.11
N ILE A 107 -7.35 5.85 1.61
CA ILE A 107 -7.28 5.50 3.03
C ILE A 107 -5.83 5.25 3.45
N MET A 108 -5.03 4.57 2.64
CA MET A 108 -3.59 4.39 2.92
C MET A 108 -2.84 5.72 2.93
N ILE A 109 -3.13 6.63 1.99
CA ILE A 109 -2.56 7.99 2.01
C ILE A 109 -2.95 8.71 3.31
N LEU A 110 -4.17 8.51 3.79
CA LEU A 110 -4.62 9.07 5.07
C LEU A 110 -3.84 8.50 6.26
N SER A 111 -3.50 7.21 6.28
CA SER A 111 -2.66 6.66 7.37
C SER A 111 -1.29 7.34 7.41
N LEU A 112 -0.63 7.52 6.26
CA LEU A 112 0.66 8.23 6.18
C LEU A 112 0.57 9.67 6.73
N LEU A 113 -0.58 10.34 6.58
CA LEU A 113 -0.80 11.66 7.16
C LEU A 113 -0.99 11.60 8.69
N VAL A 114 -1.70 10.60 9.19
CA VAL A 114 -1.85 10.35 10.64
C VAL A 114 -0.49 10.06 11.25
N GLU A 115 0.33 9.25 10.59
CA GLU A 115 1.67 8.91 11.04
C GLU A 115 2.61 10.12 11.04
N ALA A 116 2.62 10.91 9.96
CA ALA A 116 3.38 12.15 9.89
C ALA A 116 2.98 13.12 11.02
N TYR A 117 1.69 13.18 11.36
CA TYR A 117 1.20 13.96 12.49
C TYR A 117 1.64 13.37 13.85
N GLY A 118 1.66 12.04 13.99
CA GLY A 118 2.24 11.35 15.13
C GLY A 118 3.72 11.71 15.35
N GLY A 119 4.51 11.71 14.29
CA GLY A 119 5.91 12.14 14.32
C GLY A 119 6.08 13.62 14.67
N TYR A 120 5.19 14.49 14.19
CA TYR A 120 5.16 15.90 14.58
C TYR A 120 4.92 16.08 16.08
N LEU A 121 3.98 15.35 16.68
CA LEU A 121 3.68 15.46 18.11
C LEU A 121 4.84 15.02 19.00
N LEU A 122 5.53 13.93 18.63
CA LEU A 122 6.69 13.44 19.38
C LEU A 122 7.87 14.42 19.39
N THR A 123 8.00 15.22 18.33
CA THR A 123 9.07 16.23 18.21
C THR A 123 8.72 17.57 18.84
N HIS A 124 7.47 17.77 19.29
CA HIS A 124 6.98 19.02 19.87
C HIS A 124 6.32 18.81 21.25
N PRO A 125 7.11 18.56 22.32
CA PRO A 125 6.57 18.45 23.66
C PRO A 125 6.00 19.79 24.19
N PRO A 126 5.02 19.76 25.12
CA PRO A 126 4.43 18.58 25.72
C PRO A 126 3.33 17.94 24.85
N PHE A 127 3.26 16.61 24.83
CA PHE A 127 2.17 15.86 24.18
C PHE A 127 1.55 14.85 25.16
N SER A 128 0.32 14.43 24.87
CA SER A 128 -0.38 13.40 25.65
C SER A 128 -0.02 12.01 25.17
N VAL A 129 0.64 11.20 26.00
CA VAL A 129 1.00 9.82 25.69
C VAL A 129 -0.23 8.96 25.33
N PRO A 130 -1.37 9.03 26.04
CA PRO A 130 -2.59 8.34 25.62
C PRO A 130 -3.08 8.75 24.22
N TYR A 131 -2.98 10.04 23.88
CA TYR A 131 -3.39 10.53 22.57
C TYR A 131 -2.48 9.99 21.45
N TYR A 132 -1.18 9.88 21.71
CA TYR A 132 -0.24 9.27 20.78
C TYR A 132 -0.57 7.81 20.47
N TYR A 133 -0.94 7.00 21.48
CA TYR A 133 -1.40 5.63 21.25
C TYR A 133 -2.67 5.54 20.41
N VAL A 134 -3.60 6.50 20.57
CA VAL A 134 -4.80 6.57 19.71
C VAL A 134 -4.40 6.82 18.26
N LEU A 135 -3.40 7.66 18.00
CA LEU A 135 -2.91 7.90 16.65
C LEU A 135 -2.31 6.64 16.02
N ILE A 136 -1.47 5.89 16.76
CA ILE A 136 -0.93 4.61 16.28
C ILE A 136 -2.06 3.64 15.94
N ILE A 137 -3.01 3.42 16.84
CA ILE A 137 -4.13 2.50 16.59
C ILE A 137 -4.95 2.95 15.37
N THR A 138 -5.15 4.26 15.21
CA THR A 138 -5.89 4.83 14.08
C THR A 138 -5.15 4.62 12.77
N GLU A 139 -3.85 4.88 12.76
CA GLU A 139 -2.94 4.72 11.63
C GLU A 139 -2.94 3.26 11.14
N GLU A 140 -2.60 2.31 12.01
CA GLU A 140 -2.63 0.86 11.75
C GLU A 140 -4.00 0.36 11.24
N SER A 141 -5.08 0.88 11.82
CA SER A 141 -6.44 0.55 11.37
C SER A 141 -6.72 1.05 9.96
N LEU A 142 -6.26 2.25 9.62
CA LEU A 142 -6.40 2.81 8.28
C LEU A 142 -5.58 1.99 7.27
N GLU A 143 -4.36 1.58 7.61
CA GLU A 143 -3.54 0.72 6.74
C GLU A 143 -4.21 -0.62 6.44
N MET A 144 -4.70 -1.29 7.49
CA MET A 144 -5.44 -2.54 7.38
C MET A 144 -6.69 -2.40 6.51
N ILE A 145 -7.49 -1.35 6.72
CA ILE A 145 -8.71 -1.09 5.94
C ILE A 145 -8.36 -0.75 4.49
N GLY A 146 -7.40 0.15 4.28
CA GLY A 146 -6.97 0.60 2.96
C GLY A 146 -6.43 -0.56 2.12
N THR A 147 -5.53 -1.35 2.69
CA THR A 147 -4.97 -2.55 2.06
C THR A 147 -6.06 -3.58 1.77
N SER A 148 -7.00 -3.81 2.70
CA SER A 148 -8.13 -4.72 2.50
C SER A 148 -9.03 -4.28 1.35
N CYS A 149 -9.31 -2.97 1.22
CA CYS A 149 -10.06 -2.43 0.08
C CYS A 149 -9.33 -2.66 -1.25
N VAL A 150 -8.01 -2.40 -1.31
CA VAL A 150 -7.21 -2.63 -2.52
C VAL A 150 -7.21 -4.11 -2.91
N VAL A 151 -6.89 -5.00 -1.96
CA VAL A 151 -6.87 -6.46 -2.20
C VAL A 151 -8.26 -6.96 -2.58
N GLY A 152 -9.31 -6.52 -1.88
CA GLY A 152 -10.70 -6.86 -2.18
C GLY A 152 -11.12 -6.41 -3.59
N GLY A 153 -10.74 -5.20 -4.00
CA GLY A 153 -10.98 -4.68 -5.34
C GLY A 153 -10.30 -5.52 -6.42
N ILE A 154 -9.05 -5.91 -6.20
CA ILE A 154 -8.30 -6.79 -7.10
C ILE A 154 -8.97 -8.16 -7.19
N LEU A 155 -9.22 -8.84 -6.06
CA LEU A 155 -9.85 -10.16 -6.03
C LEU A 155 -11.24 -10.15 -6.68
N TYR A 156 -12.00 -9.07 -6.52
CA TYR A 156 -13.29 -8.91 -7.19
C TYR A 156 -13.14 -8.84 -8.72
N ALA A 157 -12.15 -8.10 -9.22
CA ALA A 157 -11.85 -8.04 -10.65
C ALA A 157 -11.42 -9.42 -11.17
N MET A 158 -10.53 -10.11 -10.45
CA MET A 158 -10.09 -11.46 -10.78
C MET A 158 -11.27 -12.42 -10.94
N ARG A 159 -12.18 -12.43 -9.95
CA ARG A 159 -13.35 -13.31 -9.94
C ARG A 159 -14.28 -13.06 -11.12
N ARG A 160 -14.48 -11.79 -11.51
CA ARG A 160 -15.33 -11.40 -12.63
C ARG A 160 -14.74 -11.87 -13.96
N VAL A 161 -13.46 -11.56 -14.20
CA VAL A 161 -12.76 -11.96 -15.43
C VAL A 161 -12.74 -13.49 -15.60
N SER A 162 -12.48 -14.24 -14.52
CA SER A 162 -12.49 -15.70 -14.57
C SER A 162 -13.87 -16.28 -14.92
N LYS A 163 -14.95 -15.70 -14.37
CA LYS A 163 -16.32 -16.13 -14.68
C LYS A 163 -16.72 -15.85 -16.13
N GLU A 164 -16.29 -14.72 -16.69
CA GLU A 164 -16.60 -14.37 -18.07
C GLU A 164 -15.95 -15.36 -19.05
N ARG A 165 -14.70 -15.77 -18.80
CA ARG A 165 -14.03 -16.76 -19.67
C ARG A 165 -14.66 -18.14 -19.66
N LEU A 166 -15.08 -18.62 -18.49
CA LEU A 166 -15.74 -19.92 -18.37
C LEU A 166 -17.10 -19.99 -19.08
N LYS A 167 -17.72 -18.85 -19.39
CA LYS A 167 -18.96 -18.82 -20.20
C LYS A 167 -18.72 -18.98 -21.70
N PHE A 168 -17.48 -18.76 -22.16
CA PHE A 168 -17.11 -18.80 -23.57
C PHE A 168 -16.20 -19.99 -23.93
N SER A 169 -15.93 -20.89 -22.97
CA SER A 169 -15.25 -22.18 -23.15
C SER A 169 -16.24 -23.33 -23.08
#